data_AF-A0ABD2VA85-F1
#
_entry.id   AF-A0ABD2VA85-F1
#
_cell.length_a   1.000
_cell.length_b   1.000
_cell.length_c   1.000
_cell.angle_alpha   90.00
_cell.angle_beta   90.00
_cell.angle_gamma   90.00
#
_symmetry.space_group_name_H-M   'P 1'
#
loop_
_entity.id
_entity.type
_entity.pdbx_description
1 polymer ?
#
loop_
_entity_poly.entity_id
_entity_poly.type
_entity_poly.pdbx_seq_one_letter_code
_entity_poly.pdbx_strand_id
1 'polypeptide(L)'
;MSRIYPHSGRVMCAQFSSFMGIPFSWFLLRIIPPSVSSYSTFAVTLFIMGLTISWCATATNGPMFAEVVPSKHRTMIYAFDRAFEGSFSSFAAPIVGILAEKMYGYDAKSVDPILGSAREALALSKGLFSMMAVPFGLCCLFYTPLYWTFKQDRDNARLAAAKETEMI
;
A
#
# COMPACT_ATOMS: atom_id res chain seq x y z
N MET A 1 1.00 -23.56 -4.60
CA MET A 1 1.79 -22.52 -5.30
C MET A 1 3.30 -22.56 -5.05
N SER A 2 3.81 -23.18 -3.96
CA SER A 2 5.26 -23.24 -3.66
C SER A 2 6.10 -24.08 -4.65
N ARG A 3 5.46 -24.89 -5.49
CA ARG A 3 6.12 -25.81 -6.44
C ARG A 3 6.24 -25.30 -7.87
N ILE A 4 5.48 -24.26 -8.25
CA ILE A 4 5.37 -23.83 -9.67
C ILE A 4 6.05 -22.46 -9.90
N TYR A 5 5.97 -21.54 -8.94
CA TYR A 5 6.70 -20.25 -8.98
C TYR A 5 7.36 -19.96 -7.62
N PRO A 6 8.41 -20.71 -7.24
CA PRO A 6 9.00 -20.64 -5.90
C PRO A 6 9.65 -19.29 -5.57
N HIS A 7 9.83 -18.40 -6.55
CA HIS A 7 10.54 -17.13 -6.39
C HIS A 7 9.68 -15.92 -6.78
N SER A 8 8.80 -16.11 -7.77
CA SER A 8 7.95 -15.04 -8.31
C SER A 8 6.60 -14.92 -7.58
N GLY A 9 6.16 -15.96 -6.87
CA GLY A 9 4.81 -15.99 -6.27
C GLY A 9 4.59 -14.89 -5.22
N ARG A 10 5.58 -14.58 -4.37
CA ARG A 10 5.48 -13.52 -3.37
C ARG A 10 5.38 -12.14 -4.04
N VAL A 11 6.29 -11.86 -4.97
CA VAL A 11 6.30 -10.59 -5.71
C VAL A 11 5.01 -10.41 -6.53
N MET A 12 4.47 -11.49 -7.10
CA MET A 12 3.19 -11.48 -7.82
C MET A 12 2.00 -11.18 -6.90
N CYS A 13 2.00 -11.70 -5.68
CA CYS A 13 1.00 -11.34 -4.67
C CYS A 13 1.11 -9.85 -4.28
N ALA A 14 2.31 -9.31 -4.09
CA ALA A 14 2.50 -7.88 -3.78
C ALA A 14 2.07 -6.96 -4.93
N GLN A 15 2.41 -7.31 -6.18
CA GLN A 15 1.96 -6.56 -7.35
C GLN A 15 0.45 -6.61 -7.50
N PHE A 16 -0.16 -7.80 -7.37
CA PHE A 16 -1.61 -7.93 -7.44
C PHE A 16 -2.31 -7.11 -6.34
N SER A 17 -1.82 -7.21 -5.11
CA SER A 17 -2.33 -6.47 -3.95
C SER A 17 -2.21 -4.95 -4.13
N SER A 18 -1.05 -4.45 -4.56
CA SER A 18 -0.81 -3.03 -4.82
C SER A 18 -1.64 -2.52 -6.01
N PHE A 19 -1.74 -3.32 -7.07
CA PHE A 19 -2.52 -2.98 -8.26
C PHE A 19 -4.00 -2.88 -7.94
N MET A 20 -4.54 -3.83 -7.18
CA MET A 20 -5.94 -3.84 -6.75
C MET A 20 -6.31 -2.64 -5.87
N GLY A 21 -5.35 -2.01 -5.18
CA GLY A 21 -5.57 -0.76 -4.45
C GLY A 21 -6.12 0.37 -5.34
N ILE A 22 -5.69 0.45 -6.60
CA ILE A 22 -6.12 1.50 -7.55
C ILE A 22 -7.60 1.36 -7.97
N PRO A 23 -8.07 0.22 -8.52
CA PRO A 23 -9.47 0.06 -8.89
C PRO A 23 -10.40 0.09 -7.68
N PHE A 24 -10.00 -0.42 -6.51
CA PHE A 24 -10.80 -0.29 -5.29
C PHE A 24 -10.92 1.17 -4.84
N SER A 25 -9.83 1.94 -4.86
CA SER A 25 -9.87 3.37 -4.54
C SER A 25 -10.75 4.15 -5.53
N TRP A 26 -10.67 3.82 -6.82
CA TRP A 26 -11.55 4.41 -7.85
C TRP A 26 -13.02 4.08 -7.60
N PHE A 27 -13.32 2.80 -7.36
CA PHE A 27 -14.69 2.35 -7.11
C PHE A 27 -15.26 3.04 -5.87
N LEU A 28 -14.52 3.05 -4.77
CA LEU A 28 -14.95 3.62 -3.50
C LEU A 28 -15.18 5.14 -3.58
N LEU A 29 -14.27 5.88 -4.21
CA LEU A 29 -14.26 7.35 -4.16
C LEU A 29 -14.96 8.02 -5.35
N ARG A 30 -15.17 7.29 -6.46
CA ARG A 30 -15.76 7.84 -7.70
C ARG A 30 -17.12 7.25 -8.05
N ILE A 31 -17.35 5.96 -7.78
CA ILE A 31 -18.55 5.26 -8.23
C ILE A 31 -19.64 5.27 -7.16
N ILE A 32 -19.27 5.16 -5.87
CA ILE A 32 -20.28 5.13 -4.81
C ILE A 32 -20.78 6.56 -4.51
N PRO A 33 -22.07 6.85 -4.73
CA PRO A 33 -22.64 8.15 -4.36
C PRO A 33 -22.58 8.32 -2.83
N PRO A 34 -22.26 9.52 -2.32
CA PRO A 34 -22.27 9.80 -0.88
C PRO A 34 -23.71 9.89 -0.38
N SER A 35 -24.39 8.74 -0.28
CA SER A 35 -25.75 8.60 0.21
C SER A 35 -25.82 7.54 1.30
N VAL A 36 -26.68 7.77 2.30
CA VAL A 36 -26.84 6.90 3.46
C VAL A 36 -27.31 5.48 3.08
N SER A 37 -27.97 5.35 1.92
CA SER A 37 -28.46 4.06 1.38
C SER A 37 -27.34 3.14 0.89
N SER A 38 -26.12 3.64 0.68
CA SER A 38 -24.99 2.87 0.12
C SER A 38 -24.04 2.32 1.19
N TYR A 39 -24.41 2.37 2.47
CA TYR A 39 -23.56 1.97 3.59
C TYR A 39 -23.02 0.53 3.45
N SER A 40 -23.87 -0.44 3.11
CA SER A 40 -23.44 -1.83 2.94
C SER A 40 -22.42 -2.00 1.80
N THR A 41 -22.58 -1.25 0.71
CA THR A 41 -21.63 -1.26 -0.42
C THR A 41 -20.28 -0.66 0.00
N PHE A 42 -20.27 0.43 0.77
CA PHE A 42 -19.05 0.98 1.35
C PHE A 42 -18.36 -0.01 2.29
N ALA A 43 -19.09 -0.63 3.21
CA ALA A 43 -18.55 -1.58 4.18
C ALA A 43 -17.91 -2.79 3.51
N VAL A 44 -18.61 -3.40 2.52
CA VAL A 44 -18.08 -4.54 1.76
C VAL A 44 -16.85 -4.15 0.95
N THR A 45 -16.88 -2.99 0.29
CA THR A 45 -15.75 -2.50 -0.51
C THR A 45 -14.53 -2.26 0.38
N LEU A 46 -14.70 -1.58 1.52
CA LEU A 46 -13.62 -1.35 2.49
C LEU A 46 -13.07 -2.65 3.06
N PHE A 47 -13.94 -3.63 3.34
CA PHE A 47 -13.53 -4.93 3.84
C PHE A 47 -12.67 -5.69 2.82
N ILE A 48 -13.12 -5.77 1.57
CA ILE A 48 -12.38 -6.45 0.49
C ILE A 48 -11.07 -5.70 0.18
N MET A 49 -11.12 -4.37 0.14
CA MET A 49 -9.95 -3.53 -0.07
C MET A 49 -8.91 -3.74 1.06
N GLY A 50 -9.34 -3.77 2.32
CA GLY A 50 -8.44 -4.04 3.46
C GLY A 50 -7.82 -5.43 3.39
N LEU A 51 -8.61 -6.45 3.07
CA LEU A 51 -8.11 -7.82 2.90
C LEU A 51 -7.06 -7.90 1.79
N THR A 52 -7.31 -7.28 0.64
CA THR A 52 -6.42 -7.36 -0.52
C THR A 52 -5.13 -6.56 -0.32
N ILE A 53 -5.17 -5.36 0.26
CA ILE A 53 -3.98 -4.51 0.46
C ILE A 53 -3.06 -5.05 1.58
N SER A 54 -3.62 -5.71 2.60
CA SER A 54 -2.86 -6.22 3.74
C SER A 54 -1.79 -7.27 3.38
N TRP A 55 -1.92 -7.91 2.21
CA TRP A 55 -1.03 -8.96 1.74
C TRP A 55 0.38 -8.46 1.37
N CYS A 56 0.55 -7.17 1.04
CA CYS A 56 1.87 -6.63 0.69
C CYS A 56 2.87 -6.75 1.87
N ALA A 57 2.48 -6.27 3.06
CA ALA A 57 3.37 -6.25 4.21
C ALA A 57 3.62 -7.66 4.77
N THR A 58 2.56 -8.43 4.98
CA THR A 58 2.60 -9.70 5.71
C THR A 58 3.04 -10.89 4.85
N ALA A 59 2.59 -10.99 3.60
CA ALA A 59 2.89 -12.14 2.74
C ALA A 59 4.18 -11.96 1.93
N THR A 60 4.60 -10.72 1.71
CA THR A 60 5.71 -10.39 0.80
C THR A 60 6.86 -9.69 1.52
N ASN A 61 6.68 -8.46 2.01
CA ASN A 61 7.79 -7.66 2.55
C ASN A 61 8.46 -8.33 3.76
N GLY A 62 7.67 -8.77 4.75
CA GLY A 62 8.19 -9.45 5.94
C GLY A 62 9.05 -10.69 5.61
N PRO A 63 8.51 -11.67 4.86
CA PRO A 63 9.27 -12.85 4.47
C PRO A 63 10.50 -12.55 3.59
N MET A 64 10.44 -11.53 2.71
CA MET A 64 11.61 -11.14 1.91
C MET A 64 12.74 -10.61 2.79
N PHE A 65 12.43 -9.77 3.78
CA PHE A 65 13.44 -9.32 4.75
C PHE A 65 13.99 -10.48 5.58
N ALA A 66 13.16 -11.44 5.99
CA ALA A 66 13.63 -12.61 6.72
C ALA A 66 14.61 -13.48 5.92
N GLU A 67 14.41 -13.59 4.60
CA GLU A 67 15.25 -14.39 3.69
C GLU A 67 16.58 -13.70 3.31
N VAL A 68 16.61 -12.37 3.20
CA VAL A 68 17.80 -11.61 2.78
C VAL A 68 18.63 -11.11 3.97
N VAL A 69 17.99 -10.82 5.11
CA VAL A 69 18.65 -10.18 6.25
C VAL A 69 19.13 -11.24 7.26
N PRO A 70 20.41 -11.16 7.68
CA PRO A 70 20.94 -12.00 8.75
C PRO A 70 20.13 -11.85 10.04
N SER A 71 19.97 -12.95 10.78
CA SER A 71 19.16 -12.98 12.02
C SER A 71 19.50 -11.87 13.02
N LYS A 72 20.77 -11.45 13.08
CA LYS A 72 21.29 -10.38 13.95
C LYS A 72 20.70 -8.99 13.64
N HIS A 73 20.24 -8.74 12.41
CA HIS A 73 19.79 -7.41 11.96
C HIS A 73 18.29 -7.34 11.57
N ARG A 74 17.55 -8.45 11.68
CA ARG A 74 16.13 -8.51 11.26
C ARG A 74 15.26 -7.49 12.00
N THR A 75 15.40 -7.38 13.32
CA THR A 75 14.62 -6.43 14.14
C THR A 75 14.88 -4.98 13.73
N MET A 76 16.14 -4.64 13.42
CA MET A 76 16.50 -3.29 12.97
C MET A 76 15.84 -2.95 11.64
N ILE A 77 15.84 -3.86 10.67
CA ILE A 77 15.23 -3.63 9.36
C ILE A 77 13.70 -3.52 9.45
N TYR A 78 13.04 -4.34 10.29
CA TYR A 78 11.60 -4.18 10.52
C TYR A 78 11.27 -2.85 11.19
N ALA A 79 12.06 -2.43 12.19
CA ALA A 79 11.86 -1.14 12.85
C ALA A 79 12.06 0.02 11.87
N PHE A 80 13.08 -0.07 11.01
CA PHE A 80 13.35 0.91 9.97
C PHE A 80 12.22 0.98 8.95
N ASP A 81 11.75 -0.15 8.43
CA ASP A 81 10.59 -0.23 7.51
C ASP A 81 9.35 0.47 8.10
N ARG A 82 9.00 0.15 9.36
CA ARG A 82 7.86 0.77 10.06
C ARG A 82 8.05 2.28 10.26
N ALA A 83 9.26 2.72 10.61
CA ALA A 83 9.55 4.14 10.82
C ALA A 83 9.40 4.93 9.51
N PHE A 84 9.87 4.38 8.39
CA PHE A 84 9.72 5.00 7.08
C PHE A 84 8.26 5.03 6.62
N GLU A 85 7.54 3.91 6.74
CA GLU A 85 6.10 3.85 6.40
C GLU A 85 5.30 4.89 7.21
N GLY A 86 5.52 4.97 8.52
CA GLY A 86 4.86 5.95 9.39
C GLY A 86 5.22 7.40 9.07
N SER A 87 6.49 7.67 8.77
CA SER A 87 6.96 9.01 8.42
C SER A 87 6.31 9.51 7.13
N PHE A 88 6.27 8.68 6.08
CA PHE A 88 5.60 9.04 4.82
C PHE A 88 4.07 9.14 4.97
N SER A 89 3.46 8.24 5.75
CA SER A 89 2.01 8.27 6.02
C SER A 89 1.57 9.58 6.70
N SER A 90 2.42 10.15 7.56
CA SER A 90 2.13 11.41 8.27
C SER A 90 1.93 12.61 7.33
N PHE A 91 2.55 12.60 6.14
CA PHE A 91 2.37 13.66 5.14
C PHE A 91 1.10 13.49 4.31
N ALA A 92 0.49 12.30 4.28
CA ALA A 92 -0.66 12.03 3.43
C ALA A 92 -1.86 12.91 3.80
N ALA A 93 -2.20 13.01 5.08
CA ALA A 93 -3.37 13.79 5.53
C ALA A 93 -3.25 15.30 5.21
N PRO A 94 -2.13 15.98 5.53
CA PRO A 94 -1.93 17.37 5.13
C PRO A 94 -1.99 17.59 3.61
N ILE A 95 -1.36 16.71 2.83
CA ILE A 95 -1.33 16.87 1.37
C ILE A 95 -2.72 16.65 0.75
N VAL A 96 -3.48 15.67 1.22
CA VAL A 96 -4.88 15.46 0.79
C VAL A 96 -5.72 16.71 1.07
N GLY A 97 -5.58 17.30 2.26
CA GLY A 97 -6.29 18.53 2.62
C GLY A 97 -5.95 19.69 1.68
N ILE A 98 -4.66 19.92 1.43
CA ILE A 98 -4.19 20.97 0.51
C ILE A 98 -4.70 20.72 -0.92
N LEU A 99 -4.68 19.47 -1.41
CA LEU A 99 -5.21 19.13 -2.72
C LEU A 99 -6.71 19.39 -2.80
N ALA A 100 -7.47 18.98 -1.78
CA ALA A 100 -8.91 19.20 -1.72
C ALA A 100 -9.23 20.70 -1.79
N GLU A 101 -8.58 21.52 -0.96
CA GLU A 101 -8.80 22.97 -0.88
C GLU A 101 -8.34 23.70 -2.15
N LYS A 102 -7.07 23.52 -2.56
CA LYS A 102 -6.46 24.33 -3.62
C LYS A 102 -6.77 23.86 -5.04
N MET A 103 -6.90 22.55 -5.26
CA MET A 103 -7.12 22.01 -6.61
C MET A 103 -8.58 21.71 -6.90
N TYR A 104 -9.33 21.24 -5.90
CA TYR A 104 -10.71 20.82 -6.10
C TYR A 104 -11.74 21.83 -5.55
N GLY A 105 -11.27 22.90 -4.93
CA GLY A 105 -12.09 24.01 -4.46
C GLY A 105 -12.92 23.67 -3.23
N TYR A 106 -12.38 22.83 -2.34
CA TYR A 106 -13.01 22.50 -1.07
C TYR A 106 -13.09 23.75 -0.18
N ASP A 107 -14.29 24.11 0.27
CA ASP A 107 -14.55 25.20 1.21
C ASP A 107 -15.17 24.67 2.51
N ALA A 108 -14.33 24.53 3.53
CA ALA A 108 -14.71 24.08 4.87
C ALA A 108 -15.81 24.92 5.52
N LYS A 109 -15.97 26.19 5.12
CA LYS A 109 -16.98 27.11 5.69
C LYS A 109 -18.36 26.94 5.05
N SER A 110 -18.41 26.35 3.86
CA SER A 110 -19.64 26.10 3.10
C SER A 110 -20.28 24.73 3.39
N VAL A 111 -19.60 23.90 4.20
CA VAL A 111 -20.09 22.58 4.59
C VAL A 111 -21.21 22.74 5.60
N ASP A 112 -22.44 22.43 5.19
CA ASP A 112 -23.57 22.34 6.12
C ASP A 112 -23.36 21.19 7.11
N PRO A 113 -23.26 21.44 8.44
CA PRO A 113 -23.01 20.39 9.42
C PRO A 113 -24.14 19.36 9.55
N ILE A 114 -25.35 19.74 9.14
CA ILE A 114 -26.59 18.97 9.35
C ILE A 114 -26.96 18.16 8.09
N LEU A 115 -26.77 18.75 6.90
CA LEU A 115 -27.14 18.12 5.63
C LEU A 115 -25.94 17.55 4.87
N GLY A 116 -24.72 18.02 5.17
CA GLY A 116 -23.53 17.72 4.38
C GLY A 116 -23.59 18.38 3.00
N SER A 117 -22.43 18.65 2.41
CA SER A 117 -22.35 19.17 1.04
C SER A 117 -21.79 18.10 0.10
N ALA A 118 -22.62 17.64 -0.84
CA ALA A 118 -22.21 16.64 -1.84
C ALA A 118 -21.05 17.14 -2.73
N ARG A 119 -20.97 18.46 -2.96
CA ARG A 119 -19.89 19.10 -3.71
C ARG A 119 -18.56 18.98 -2.98
N GLU A 120 -18.56 19.25 -1.68
CA GLU A 120 -17.38 19.20 -0.82
C GLU A 120 -16.90 17.77 -0.61
N ALA A 121 -17.84 16.82 -0.42
CA ALA A 121 -17.53 15.40 -0.37
C ALA A 121 -16.86 14.89 -1.66
N LEU A 122 -17.29 15.38 -2.83
CA LEU A 122 -16.70 15.02 -4.13
C LEU A 122 -15.34 15.69 -4.36
N ALA A 123 -15.15 16.92 -3.91
CA ALA A 123 -13.84 17.59 -3.93
C ALA A 123 -12.81 16.83 -3.07
N LEU A 124 -13.22 16.44 -1.86
CA LEU A 124 -12.40 15.63 -0.96
C LEU A 124 -12.13 14.23 -1.52
N SER A 125 -13.13 13.56 -2.12
CA SER A 125 -12.95 12.23 -2.69
C SER A 125 -11.95 12.21 -3.85
N LYS A 126 -11.93 13.27 -4.69
CA LYS A 126 -10.92 13.44 -5.74
C LYS A 126 -9.52 13.66 -5.18
N GLY A 127 -9.38 14.48 -4.13
CA GLY A 127 -8.12 14.69 -3.43
C GLY A 127 -7.57 13.39 -2.84
N LEU A 128 -8.44 12.64 -2.15
CA LEU A 128 -8.09 11.36 -1.55
C LEU A 128 -7.73 10.32 -2.62
N PHE A 129 -8.48 10.25 -3.72
CA PHE A 129 -8.18 9.33 -4.82
C PHE A 129 -6.80 9.60 -5.43
N SER A 130 -6.46 10.87 -5.67
CA SER A 130 -5.14 11.26 -6.20
C SER A 130 -4.00 10.81 -5.28
N MET A 131 -4.17 10.97 -3.97
CA MET A 131 -3.17 10.60 -2.97
C MET A 131 -3.12 9.12 -2.66
N MET A 132 -4.13 8.34 -3.05
CA MET A 132 -4.09 6.87 -2.96
C MET A 132 -3.52 6.24 -4.23
N ALA A 133 -3.96 6.70 -5.41
CA ALA A 133 -3.57 6.12 -6.69
C ALA A 133 -2.08 6.28 -6.99
N VAL A 134 -1.48 7.43 -6.65
CA VAL A 134 -0.07 7.71 -6.91
C VAL A 134 0.87 6.80 -6.10
N PRO A 135 0.73 6.68 -4.76
CA PRO A 135 1.53 5.73 -3.98
C PRO A 135 1.31 4.27 -4.38
N PHE A 136 0.07 3.83 -4.62
CA PHE A 136 -0.18 2.45 -5.09
C PHE A 136 0.49 2.18 -6.44
N GLY A 137 0.46 3.14 -7.36
CA GLY A 137 1.16 3.07 -8.65
C GLY A 137 2.68 2.99 -8.49
N LEU A 138 3.25 3.84 -7.63
CA LEU A 138 4.69 3.81 -7.32
C LEU A 138 5.10 2.48 -6.68
N CYS A 139 4.32 1.95 -5.73
CA CYS A 139 4.56 0.64 -5.14
C CYS A 139 4.59 -0.46 -6.20
N CYS A 140 3.61 -0.52 -7.11
CA CYS A 140 3.60 -1.46 -8.23
C CYS A 140 4.87 -1.36 -9.11
N LEU A 141 5.29 -0.12 -9.42
CA LEU A 141 6.50 0.12 -10.19
C LEU A 141 7.75 -0.39 -9.46
N PHE A 142 7.89 -0.12 -8.16
CA PHE A 142 9.02 -0.60 -7.36
C PHE A 142 9.03 -2.12 -7.14
N TYR A 143 7.87 -2.78 -7.12
CA TYR A 143 7.80 -4.24 -7.07
C TYR A 143 8.23 -4.92 -8.38
N THR A 144 8.20 -4.21 -9.51
CA THR A 144 8.57 -4.75 -10.84
C THR A 144 10.03 -5.18 -10.95
N PRO A 145 11.04 -4.36 -10.61
CA PRO A 145 12.45 -4.78 -10.65
C PRO A 145 12.78 -5.86 -9.61
N LEU A 146 11.97 -5.99 -8.56
CA LEU A 146 12.15 -6.96 -7.48
C LEU A 146 12.11 -8.42 -7.97
N TYR A 147 11.45 -8.71 -9.10
CA TYR A 147 11.47 -10.04 -9.71
C TYR A 147 12.87 -10.52 -10.08
N TRP A 148 13.74 -9.59 -10.46
CA TRP A 148 15.11 -9.91 -10.88
C TRP A 148 16.10 -9.75 -9.72
N THR A 149 16.02 -8.66 -8.98
CA THR A 149 16.98 -8.36 -7.91
C THR A 149 16.85 -9.30 -6.72
N PHE A 150 15.62 -9.64 -6.30
CA PHE A 150 15.39 -10.50 -5.13
C PHE A 150 15.99 -11.90 -5.30
N LYS A 151 15.97 -12.45 -6.53
CA LYS A 151 16.58 -13.75 -6.81
C LYS A 151 18.08 -13.71 -6.54
N GLN A 152 18.76 -12.67 -7.03
CA GLN A 152 20.20 -12.50 -6.88
C GLN A 152 20.61 -12.20 -5.43
N ASP A 153 19.86 -11.33 -4.74
CA ASP A 153 20.14 -10.97 -3.35
C ASP A 153 19.98 -12.15 -2.39
N ARG A 154 18.95 -12.98 -2.59
CA ARG A 154 18.75 -14.18 -1.77
C ARG A 154 19.82 -15.23 -2.02
N ASP A 155 20.23 -15.45 -3.26
CA ASP A 155 21.27 -16.43 -3.58
C ASP A 155 22.62 -15.97 -2.99
N ASN A 156 22.94 -14.68 -3.05
CA ASN A 156 24.08 -14.08 -2.36
C ASN A 156 23.99 -14.23 -0.83
N ALA A 157 22.82 -13.99 -0.23
CA ALA A 157 22.60 -14.14 1.22
C ALA A 157 22.76 -15.61 1.67
N ARG A 158 22.31 -16.58 0.88
CA ARG A 158 22.50 -18.01 1.14
C ARG A 158 23.97 -18.41 1.07
N LEU A 159 24.70 -17.92 0.06
CA LEU A 159 26.14 -18.15 -0.08
C LEU A 159 26.93 -17.53 1.10
N ALA A 160 26.55 -16.33 1.55
CA ALA A 160 27.16 -15.69 2.71
C ALA A 160 26.89 -16.46 4.00
N ALA A 161 25.65 -16.93 4.22
CA ALA A 161 25.28 -17.73 5.39
C ALA A 161 25.98 -19.10 5.41
N ALA A 162 26.13 -19.75 4.25
CA ALA A 162 26.88 -21.00 4.13
C ALA A 162 28.35 -20.81 4.51
N LYS A 163 29.00 -19.74 4.02
CA LYS A 163 30.37 -19.38 4.40
C LYS A 163 30.52 -19.06 5.89
N GLU A 164 29.56 -18.36 6.50
CA GLU A 164 29.58 -18.09 7.95
C GLU A 164 29.47 -19.39 8.76
N THR A 165 28.78 -20.42 8.23
CA THR A 165 28.66 -21.73 8.88
C THR A 165 29.91 -22.60 8.70
N GLU A 166 30.61 -22.50 7.56
CA GLU A 166 31.86 -23.23 7.31
C GLU A 166 33.08 -22.66 8.07
N MET A 167 33.00 -21.43 8.56
CA MET A 167 34.05 -20.77 9.36
C MET A 167 33.91 -20.97 10.88
N ILE A 168 32.87 -21.67 11.33
CA ILE A 168 32.61 -22.04 12.74
C ILE A 168 33.03 -23.50 12.96
#